data_AF-A0A7R9DHH6-F1
#
_entry.id   AF-A0A7R9DHH6-F1
#
_cell.length_a   1.000
_cell.length_b   1.000
_cell.length_c   1.000
_cell.angle_alpha   90.00
_cell.angle_beta   90.00
_cell.angle_gamma   90.00
#
_symmetry.space_group_name_H-M   'P 1'
#
loop_
_entity.id
_entity.type
_entity.pdbx_description
1 polymer ?
#
loop_
_entity_poly.entity_id
_entity_poly.type
_entity_poly.pdbx_seq_one_letter_code
_entity_poly.pdbx_strand_id
1 'polypeptide(L)'
;MDGGTVRLQSIVGLSRALDLILTGRAIKAKEAYEWGLANRVVACGTALGQAINLANSLVKFPQVCLQADRSSTYHTAFSSCNIADALLFEWENAKYVIQMESIAGTRKFVSGVVKPGEFRNISDEAPPVKVNCTGYDHSQTIVRVGVRVTLLKQMVQLQGKG
;
A
#
# COMPACT_ATOMS: atom_id res chain seq x y z
N MET A 1 -0.37 21.11 -2.35
CA MET A 1 -0.73 20.68 -0.99
C MET A 1 -0.64 19.17 -0.99
N ASP A 2 0.39 18.62 -0.35
CA ASP A 2 0.87 17.27 -0.70
C ASP A 2 0.47 16.20 0.32
N GLY A 3 -0.37 16.58 1.30
CA GLY A 3 -0.94 15.68 2.31
C GLY A 3 0.06 15.20 3.36
N GLY A 4 1.29 15.72 3.36
CA GLY A 4 2.36 15.33 4.28
C GLY A 4 1.99 15.53 5.74
N THR A 5 1.45 16.69 6.09
CA THR A 5 1.03 17.02 7.47
C THR A 5 -0.13 16.15 7.96
N VAL A 6 -0.96 15.62 7.06
CA VAL A 6 -2.11 14.78 7.42
C VAL A 6 -1.69 13.32 7.54
N ARG A 7 -0.98 12.79 6.52
CA ARG A 7 -0.72 11.35 6.41
C ARG A 7 0.58 10.92 7.08
N LEU A 8 1.61 11.76 7.11
CA LEU A 8 2.91 11.37 7.64
C LEU A 8 2.82 11.05 9.12
N GLN A 9 2.12 11.88 9.90
CA GLN A 9 1.92 11.65 11.33
C GLN A 9 1.19 10.33 11.63
N SER A 10 0.21 9.93 10.80
CA SER A 10 -0.49 8.65 10.98
C SER A 10 0.36 7.44 10.62
N ILE A 11 1.46 7.63 9.87
CA ILE A 11 2.36 6.56 9.43
C ILE A 11 3.53 6.40 10.39
N VAL A 12 4.26 7.49 10.67
CA VAL A 12 5.51 7.45 11.47
C VAL A 12 5.34 7.97 12.89
N GLY A 13 4.15 8.43 13.26
CA GLY A 13 3.88 9.11 14.53
C GLY A 13 4.19 10.62 14.48
N LEU A 14 3.56 11.37 15.38
CA LEU A 14 3.62 12.84 15.40
C LEU A 14 5.06 13.37 15.59
N SER A 15 5.82 12.82 16.52
CA SER A 15 7.18 13.29 16.84
C SER A 15 8.12 13.19 15.62
N ARG A 16 8.18 12.01 14.99
CA ARG A 16 9.01 11.78 13.79
C ARG A 16 8.51 12.58 12.59
N ALA A 17 7.19 12.74 12.46
CA ALA A 17 6.62 13.58 11.41
C ALA A 17 7.04 15.04 11.57
N LEU A 18 6.99 15.60 12.78
CA LEU A 18 7.42 16.97 13.06
C LEU A 18 8.92 17.16 12.82
N ASP A 19 9.76 16.20 13.19
CA ASP A 19 11.19 16.23 12.85
C ASP A 19 11.39 16.40 11.34
N LEU A 20 10.79 15.53 10.52
CA LEU A 20 10.90 15.60 9.06
C LEU A 20 10.28 16.86 8.46
N ILE A 21 9.12 17.29 8.96
CA ILE A 21 8.38 18.46 8.42
C ILE A 21 9.11 19.77 8.75
N LEU A 22 9.61 19.92 9.98
CA LEU A 22 10.21 21.17 10.44
C LEU A 22 11.67 21.29 9.99
N THR A 23 12.44 20.19 9.99
CA THR A 23 13.84 20.23 9.56
C THR A 23 14.01 20.13 8.04
N GLY A 24 13.04 19.55 7.34
CA GLY A 24 13.14 19.26 5.91
C GLY A 24 14.26 18.28 5.56
N ARG A 25 14.84 17.57 6.54
CA ARG A 25 15.98 16.68 6.31
C ARG A 25 15.62 15.49 5.41
N ALA A 26 16.61 14.99 4.68
CA ALA A 26 16.47 13.74 3.95
C ALA A 26 16.39 12.55 4.92
N ILE A 27 15.59 11.54 4.56
CA ILE A 27 15.48 10.26 5.29
C ILE A 27 16.15 9.15 4.49
N LYS A 28 16.97 8.34 5.14
CA LYS A 28 17.67 7.21 4.50
C LYS A 28 16.74 6.01 4.31
N ALA A 29 17.05 5.14 3.34
CA ALA A 29 16.20 3.99 3.00
C ALA A 29 15.95 3.04 4.18
N LYS A 30 16.99 2.72 4.94
CA LYS A 30 16.90 1.87 6.14
C LYS A 30 16.04 2.51 7.23
N GLU A 31 16.27 3.79 7.52
CA GLU A 31 15.50 4.55 8.52
C GLU A 31 14.01 4.61 8.13
N ALA A 32 13.71 4.89 6.86
CA ALA A 32 12.35 4.89 6.34
C ALA A 32 11.65 3.53 6.52
N TYR A 33 12.37 2.42 6.38
CA TYR A 33 11.84 1.07 6.58
C TYR A 33 11.57 0.78 8.05
N GLU A 34 12.53 1.10 8.93
CA GLU A 34 12.38 0.94 10.38
C GLU A 34 11.22 1.78 10.93
N TRP A 35 10.93 2.92 10.32
CA TRP A 35 9.82 3.79 10.72
C TRP A 35 8.47 3.39 10.10
N GLY A 36 8.42 2.41 9.19
CA GLY A 36 7.21 2.04 8.47
C GLY A 36 6.81 3.01 7.35
N LEU A 37 7.66 3.99 7.03
CA LEU A 37 7.50 4.88 5.88
C LEU A 37 7.74 4.14 4.55
N ALA A 38 8.62 3.13 4.56
CA ALA A 38 8.89 2.22 3.46
C ALA A 38 8.41 0.81 3.81
N ASN A 39 7.76 0.11 2.87
CA ASN A 39 7.34 -1.28 3.11
C ASN A 39 8.44 -2.29 2.77
N ARG A 40 9.34 -1.95 1.85
CA ARG A 40 10.48 -2.80 1.44
C ARG A 40 11.66 -1.93 1.04
N VAL A 41 12.87 -2.43 1.32
CA VAL A 41 14.14 -1.88 0.83
C VAL A 41 14.74 -2.89 -0.14
N VAL A 42 15.18 -2.40 -1.29
CA VAL A 42 15.74 -3.24 -2.36
C VAL A 42 17.01 -2.61 -2.91
N ALA A 43 17.80 -3.42 -3.63
CA ALA A 43 19.00 -2.94 -4.31
C ALA A 43 18.67 -1.83 -5.31
N CYS A 44 19.58 -0.87 -5.46
CA CYS A 44 19.44 0.22 -6.41
C CYS A 44 19.18 -0.32 -7.84
N GLY A 45 18.30 0.35 -8.58
CA GLY A 45 17.90 -0.06 -9.93
C GLY A 45 16.86 -1.20 -10.01
N THR A 46 16.61 -1.94 -8.92
CA THR A 46 15.67 -3.08 -8.93
C THR A 46 14.26 -2.73 -8.46
N ALA A 47 14.05 -1.52 -7.93
CA ALA A 47 12.78 -1.11 -7.32
C ALA A 47 11.56 -1.28 -8.21
N LEU A 48 11.65 -0.88 -9.48
CA LEU A 48 10.54 -1.00 -10.42
C LEU A 48 10.17 -2.47 -10.66
N GLY A 49 11.16 -3.32 -10.92
CA GLY A 49 10.93 -4.75 -11.13
C GLY A 49 10.31 -5.41 -9.89
N GLN A 50 10.83 -5.11 -8.70
CA GLN A 50 10.30 -5.65 -7.44
C GLN A 50 8.87 -5.19 -7.16
N ALA A 51 8.57 -3.94 -7.45
CA ALA A 51 7.24 -3.39 -7.27
C ALA A 51 6.23 -3.92 -8.31
N ILE A 52 6.64 -4.14 -9.56
CA ILE A 52 5.83 -4.83 -10.58
C ILE A 52 5.59 -6.29 -10.17
N ASN A 53 6.60 -6.99 -9.69
CA ASN A 53 6.46 -8.37 -9.22
C ASN A 53 5.46 -8.46 -8.06
N LEU A 54 5.54 -7.53 -7.11
CA LEU A 54 4.57 -7.43 -6.02
C LEU A 54 3.16 -7.14 -6.53
N ALA A 55 3.01 -6.18 -7.45
CA ALA A 55 1.74 -5.89 -8.11
C ALA A 55 1.14 -7.12 -8.83
N ASN A 56 1.96 -7.85 -9.58
CA ASN A 56 1.56 -9.08 -10.28
C ASN A 56 1.14 -10.19 -9.32
N SER A 57 1.66 -10.19 -8.09
CA SER A 57 1.16 -11.10 -7.05
C SER A 57 -0.21 -10.65 -6.51
N LEU A 58 -0.43 -9.34 -6.35
CA LEU A 58 -1.67 -8.78 -5.79
C LEU A 58 -2.87 -8.91 -6.73
N VAL A 59 -2.67 -8.81 -8.05
CA VAL A 59 -3.78 -8.96 -9.02
C VAL A 59 -4.36 -10.37 -9.07
N LYS A 60 -3.66 -11.37 -8.53
CA LYS A 60 -4.13 -12.76 -8.48
C LYS A 60 -5.16 -13.00 -7.37
N PHE A 61 -5.28 -12.09 -6.42
CA PHE A 61 -6.23 -12.19 -5.32
C PHE A 61 -7.62 -11.66 -5.73
N PRO A 62 -8.69 -12.07 -5.02
CA PRO A 62 -10.02 -11.49 -5.20
C PRO A 62 -9.96 -9.96 -5.02
N GLN A 63 -10.27 -9.22 -6.08
CA GLN A 63 -10.02 -7.78 -6.13
C GLN A 63 -11.05 -7.01 -5.32
N VAL A 64 -12.29 -7.47 -5.24
CA VAL A 64 -13.33 -6.83 -4.43
C VAL A 64 -12.97 -6.95 -2.95
N CYS A 65 -12.50 -8.12 -2.48
CA CYS A 65 -11.97 -8.28 -1.12
C CYS A 65 -10.83 -7.29 -0.83
N LEU A 66 -9.77 -7.29 -1.66
CA LEU A 66 -8.61 -6.43 -1.44
C LEU A 66 -8.95 -4.94 -1.42
N GLN A 67 -9.88 -4.52 -2.28
CA GLN A 67 -10.33 -3.13 -2.33
C GLN A 67 -11.18 -2.77 -1.12
N ALA A 68 -12.03 -3.68 -0.65
CA ALA A 68 -12.83 -3.49 0.55
C ALA A 68 -11.95 -3.35 1.80
N ASP A 69 -10.99 -4.26 2.01
CA ASP A 69 -10.03 -4.21 3.12
C ASP A 69 -9.23 -2.91 3.10
N ARG A 70 -8.75 -2.53 1.91
CA ARG A 70 -8.05 -1.26 1.72
C ARG A 70 -8.95 -0.09 2.11
N SER A 71 -10.17 -0.04 1.62
CA SER A 71 -11.11 1.05 1.93
C SER A 71 -11.42 1.14 3.42
N SER A 72 -11.67 -0.01 4.08
CA SER A 72 -11.92 -0.08 5.52
C SER A 72 -10.74 0.49 6.31
N THR A 73 -9.52 0.07 5.97
CA THR A 73 -8.29 0.57 6.62
C THR A 73 -8.13 2.09 6.46
N TYR A 74 -8.43 2.64 5.28
CA TYR A 74 -8.40 4.08 5.05
C TYR A 74 -9.45 4.84 5.86
N HIS A 75 -10.67 4.30 5.92
CA HIS A 75 -11.75 4.88 6.72
C HIS A 75 -11.38 4.92 8.19
N THR A 76 -10.91 3.82 8.75
CA THR A 76 -10.46 3.76 10.15
C THR A 76 -9.33 4.74 10.44
N ALA A 77 -8.36 4.85 9.53
CA ALA A 77 -7.18 5.69 9.76
C ALA A 77 -7.45 7.20 9.66
N PHE A 78 -8.44 7.64 8.87
CA PHE A 78 -8.59 9.06 8.52
C PHE A 78 -10.00 9.63 8.64
N SER A 79 -11.03 8.80 8.86
CA SER A 79 -12.42 9.23 8.78
C SER A 79 -13.29 8.75 9.93
N SER A 80 -12.97 7.61 10.55
CA SER A 80 -13.77 7.09 11.66
C SER A 80 -13.57 7.91 12.93
N CYS A 81 -14.67 8.22 13.61
CA CYS A 81 -14.67 8.97 14.88
C CYS A 81 -14.56 8.06 16.11
N ASN A 82 -14.91 6.78 15.98
CA ASN A 82 -14.81 5.77 17.04
C ASN A 82 -14.80 4.35 16.44
N ILE A 83 -14.55 3.36 17.29
CA ILE A 83 -14.47 1.95 16.89
C ILE A 83 -15.81 1.44 16.34
N ALA A 84 -16.94 1.88 16.90
CA ALA A 84 -18.26 1.42 16.44
C ALA A 84 -18.56 1.88 15.01
N ASP A 85 -18.21 3.12 14.65
CA ASP A 85 -18.30 3.64 13.29
C ASP A 85 -17.37 2.87 12.33
N ALA A 86 -16.13 2.59 12.75
CA ALA A 86 -15.20 1.81 11.94
C ALA A 86 -15.70 0.39 11.66
N LEU A 87 -16.24 -0.30 12.69
CA LEU A 87 -16.81 -1.64 12.55
C LEU A 87 -18.08 -1.65 11.70
N LEU A 88 -18.92 -0.61 11.80
CA LEU A 88 -20.10 -0.48 10.95
C LEU A 88 -19.70 -0.30 9.48
N PHE A 89 -18.69 0.52 9.20
CA PHE A 89 -18.15 0.69 7.85
C PHE A 89 -17.56 -0.62 7.32
N GLU A 90 -16.77 -1.33 8.12
CA GLU A 90 -16.21 -2.64 7.76
C GLU A 90 -17.33 -3.63 7.40
N TRP A 91 -18.37 -3.71 8.23
CA TRP A 91 -19.52 -4.59 8.02
C TRP A 91 -20.28 -4.27 6.73
N GLU A 92 -20.61 -3.00 6.47
CA GLU A 92 -21.31 -2.61 5.24
C GLU A 92 -20.48 -2.96 4.00
N ASN A 93 -19.16 -2.76 4.07
CA ASN A 93 -18.26 -3.09 2.97
C ASN A 93 -18.14 -4.62 2.77
N ALA A 94 -18.13 -5.40 3.86
CA ALA A 94 -18.05 -6.85 3.81
C ALA A 94 -19.28 -7.51 3.18
N LYS A 95 -20.50 -6.98 3.38
CA LYS A 95 -21.73 -7.52 2.75
C LYS A 95 -21.60 -7.59 1.22
N TYR A 96 -21.08 -6.53 0.61
CA TYR A 96 -20.90 -6.46 -0.84
C TYR A 96 -19.89 -7.50 -1.34
N VAL A 97 -18.79 -7.69 -0.59
CA VAL A 97 -17.76 -8.69 -0.89
C VAL A 97 -18.33 -10.11 -0.84
N ILE A 98 -19.14 -10.42 0.17
CA ILE A 98 -19.73 -11.75 0.35
C ILE A 98 -20.56 -12.15 -0.87
N GLN A 99 -21.37 -11.22 -1.38
CA GLN A 99 -22.24 -11.45 -2.51
C GLN A 99 -21.48 -11.62 -3.83
N MET A 100 -20.38 -10.90 -4.02
CA MET A 100 -19.64 -10.87 -5.29
C MET A 100 -18.57 -11.96 -5.42
N GLU A 101 -17.75 -12.18 -4.39
CA GLU A 101 -16.55 -13.02 -4.49
C GLU A 101 -16.54 -14.18 -3.49
N SER A 102 -17.03 -13.99 -2.26
CA SER A 102 -16.81 -14.98 -1.19
C SER A 102 -17.54 -16.30 -1.40
N ILE A 103 -18.77 -16.29 -1.92
CA ILE A 103 -19.53 -17.53 -2.17
C ILE A 103 -18.85 -18.38 -3.25
N ALA A 104 -18.47 -17.76 -4.36
CA ALA A 104 -17.78 -18.44 -5.47
C ALA A 104 -16.38 -18.92 -5.05
N GLY A 105 -15.63 -18.11 -4.32
CA GLY A 105 -14.32 -18.46 -3.77
C GLY A 105 -14.40 -19.64 -2.81
N THR A 106 -15.35 -19.62 -1.87
CA THR A 106 -15.57 -20.70 -0.90
C THR A 106 -15.94 -22.01 -1.59
N ARG A 107 -16.81 -21.97 -2.62
CA ARG A 107 -17.17 -23.16 -3.39
C ARG A 107 -15.97 -23.79 -4.11
N LYS A 108 -15.09 -22.96 -4.68
CA LYS A 108 -13.84 -23.42 -5.33
C LYS A 108 -12.83 -24.01 -4.34
N PHE A 109 -12.80 -23.49 -3.12
CA PHE A 109 -11.98 -24.02 -2.03
C PHE A 109 -12.49 -25.38 -1.53
N VAL A 110 -13.79 -25.48 -1.24
CA VAL A 110 -14.43 -26.73 -0.75
C VAL A 110 -14.37 -27.84 -1.80
N SER A 111 -14.48 -27.52 -3.08
CA SER A 111 -14.35 -28.48 -4.18
C SER A 111 -12.90 -28.94 -4.46
N GLY A 112 -11.92 -28.42 -3.70
CA GLY A 112 -10.51 -28.81 -3.84
C GLY A 112 -9.81 -28.26 -5.08
N VAL A 113 -10.49 -27.42 -5.87
CA VAL A 113 -9.93 -26.73 -7.04
C VAL A 113 -8.85 -25.72 -6.63
N VAL A 114 -8.94 -25.20 -5.40
CA VAL A 114 -8.03 -24.20 -4.83
C VAL A 114 -7.47 -24.76 -3.52
N LYS A 115 -6.14 -24.91 -3.43
CA LYS A 115 -5.47 -25.34 -2.19
C LYS A 115 -5.22 -24.14 -1.26
N PRO A 116 -5.08 -24.35 0.06
CA PRO A 116 -4.62 -23.31 0.98
C PRO A 116 -3.31 -22.69 0.48
N GLY A 117 -3.31 -21.38 0.22
CA GLY A 117 -2.15 -20.65 -0.28
C GLY A 117 -1.93 -20.67 -1.80
N GLU A 118 -2.74 -21.41 -2.57
CA GLU A 118 -2.63 -21.48 -4.04
C GLU A 118 -3.81 -20.74 -4.70
N PHE A 119 -3.57 -19.53 -5.19
CA PHE A 119 -4.58 -18.69 -5.86
C PHE A 119 -4.24 -18.63 -7.36
N ARG A 120 -4.86 -19.49 -8.17
CA ARG A 120 -4.72 -19.43 -9.64
C ARG A 120 -5.73 -18.46 -10.25
N ASN A 121 -5.24 -17.69 -11.22
CA ASN A 121 -5.88 -16.64 -12.02
C ASN A 121 -7.41 -16.61 -11.95
N ILE A 122 -7.95 -15.63 -11.22
CA ILE A 122 -9.38 -15.29 -11.24
C ILE A 122 -9.67 -14.27 -12.36
N SER A 123 -8.66 -13.76 -13.07
CA SER A 123 -8.83 -12.85 -14.21
C SER A 123 -7.72 -13.07 -15.26
N ASP A 124 -8.11 -13.43 -16.48
CA ASP A 124 -7.20 -13.58 -17.63
C ASP A 124 -6.82 -12.25 -18.29
N GLU A 125 -7.28 -11.10 -17.78
CA GLU A 125 -6.85 -9.77 -18.23
C GLU A 125 -6.70 -8.83 -17.03
N ALA A 126 -5.54 -8.84 -16.38
CA ALA A 126 -5.20 -7.80 -15.42
C ALA A 126 -4.70 -6.55 -16.18
N PRO A 127 -5.32 -5.36 -16.01
CA PRO A 127 -4.83 -4.15 -16.65
C PRO A 127 -3.42 -3.79 -16.15
N PRO A 128 -2.62 -3.07 -16.95
CA PRO A 128 -1.24 -2.76 -16.59
C PRO A 128 -1.15 -2.00 -15.26
N VAL A 129 -0.42 -2.56 -14.30
CA VAL A 129 -0.29 -1.96 -12.97
C VAL A 129 0.65 -0.76 -13.02
N LYS A 130 0.11 0.42 -12.69
CA LYS A 130 0.90 1.66 -12.57
C LYS A 130 1.66 1.66 -11.25
N VAL A 131 2.96 1.45 -11.33
CA VAL A 131 3.89 1.45 -10.19
C VAL A 131 4.62 2.79 -10.10
N ASN A 132 4.60 3.43 -8.92
CA ASN A 132 5.44 4.61 -8.64
C ASN A 132 6.60 4.20 -7.73
N CYS A 133 7.82 4.28 -8.25
CA CYS A 133 9.06 4.13 -7.48
C CYS A 133 9.69 5.50 -7.27
N THR A 134 10.11 5.79 -6.03
CA THR A 134 10.68 7.09 -5.66
C THR A 134 11.70 6.91 -4.54
N GLY A 135 12.93 7.37 -4.77
CA GLY A 135 14.05 7.26 -3.83
C GLY A 135 15.35 6.96 -4.58
N TYR A 136 16.33 7.85 -4.51
CA TYR A 136 17.68 7.65 -5.03
C TYR A 136 18.65 7.81 -3.85
N ASP A 137 19.11 6.69 -3.30
CA ASP A 137 20.32 6.62 -2.50
C ASP A 137 21.26 5.68 -3.26
N HIS A 138 22.56 5.99 -3.33
CA HIS A 138 23.53 5.36 -4.24
C HIS A 138 23.69 3.84 -4.01
N SER A 139 23.09 3.28 -2.96
CA SER A 139 23.10 1.84 -2.64
C SER A 139 21.72 1.18 -2.54
N GLN A 140 20.62 1.92 -2.26
CA GLN A 140 19.32 1.33 -1.90
C GLN A 140 18.12 2.17 -2.38
N THR A 141 17.01 1.50 -2.67
CA THR A 141 15.75 2.14 -3.08
C THR A 141 14.57 1.59 -2.27
N ILE A 142 13.56 2.44 -2.05
CA ILE A 142 12.33 2.10 -1.33
C ILE A 142 11.25 1.67 -2.32
N VAL A 143 10.50 0.63 -1.96
CA VAL A 143 9.27 0.23 -2.65
C VAL A 143 8.07 0.42 -1.73
N ARG A 144 7.04 1.11 -2.24
CA ARG A 144 5.75 1.29 -1.58
C ARG A 144 4.63 0.89 -2.55
N VAL A 145 3.94 -0.21 -2.28
CA VAL A 145 2.79 -0.65 -3.09
C VAL A 145 1.53 -0.44 -2.26
N GLY A 146 0.79 0.64 -2.58
CA GLY A 146 -0.44 1.00 -1.89
C GLY A 146 -0.56 2.49 -1.60
N VAL A 147 -1.35 3.16 -2.45
CA VAL A 147 -1.86 4.56 -2.36
C VAL A 147 -0.86 5.63 -2.75
N ARG A 148 -1.24 6.40 -3.79
CA ARG A 148 -0.60 7.65 -4.25
C ARG A 148 0.05 8.39 -3.07
N VAL A 149 1.34 8.15 -2.84
CA VAL A 149 2.18 8.98 -2.00
C VAL A 149 2.91 9.88 -2.98
N THR A 150 2.28 11.01 -3.29
CA THR A 150 2.88 12.11 -4.06
C THR A 150 4.12 12.69 -3.36
N LEU A 151 4.38 12.31 -2.10
CA LEU A 151 5.40 12.88 -1.22
C LEU A 151 6.85 12.58 -1.65
N LEU A 152 7.14 11.39 -2.19
CA LEU A 152 8.54 10.99 -2.42
C LEU A 152 9.10 11.40 -3.79
N LYS A 153 8.24 11.83 -4.73
CA LYS A 153 8.69 12.28 -6.06
C LYS A 153 9.27 13.70 -5.99
N GLN A 154 8.70 14.59 -5.17
CA GLN A 154 9.17 15.97 -5.03
C GLN A 154 10.36 16.15 -4.08
N MET A 155 10.43 15.44 -2.94
CA MET A 155 11.58 15.59 -2.04
C MET A 155 12.89 15.04 -2.64
N VAL A 156 12.82 14.05 -3.53
CA VAL A 156 13.99 13.47 -4.20
C VAL A 156 14.37 14.26 -5.46
N GLN A 157 13.41 14.85 -6.19
CA GLN A 157 13.73 15.69 -7.36
C GLN A 157 14.25 17.08 -7.03
N LEU A 158 14.13 17.55 -5.79
CA LEU A 158 14.73 18.81 -5.34
C LEU A 158 16.19 18.70 -4.91
N GLN A 159 16.76 17.49 -4.86
CA GLN A 159 18.18 17.26 -4.51
C GLN A 159 19.08 16.99 -5.73
N GLY A 160 18.53 17.03 -6.96
CA GLY A 160 19.26 16.73 -8.21
C GLY A 160 19.38 17.90 -9.20
N LYS A 161 19.12 19.14 -8.75
CA LYS A 161 19.36 20.36 -9.53
C LYS A 161 20.24 21.32 -8.72
N GLY A 162 21.51 20.97 -8.63
CA GLY A 162 22.62 21.81 -8.20
C GLY A 162 23.79 21.53 -9.12
#